data_AF-A0A451CR04-F1
#
_entry.id   AF-A0A451CR04-F1
#
_cell.length_a   1.000
_cell.length_b   1.000
_cell.length_c   1.000
_cell.angle_alpha   90.00
_cell.angle_beta   90.00
_cell.angle_gamma   90.00
#
_symmetry.space_group_name_H-M   'P 1'
#
loop_
_entity.id
_entity.type
_entity.pdbx_description
1 polymer ?
#
loop_
_entity_poly.entity_id
_entity_poly.type
_entity_poly.pdbx_seq_one_letter_code
_entity_poly.pdbx_strand_id
1 'polypeptide(L)'
;MWDATPEITRAVTAGAEREAWRAPLSRAALKTSVLHPLSSSAWVDAPSRPDPPRDASPPDPSAFLAACDSVTARATETLEWAKQNKASLLTIALDRLTLARAGWYRALLAPPTGAQWPASPLPEIEAHLTAAVDGLRKAGTMDHLPRGLLTQAWYLAVTGERAGARAALEEAWRIAEAGPMPLFQADILLTRARLFGMKSEELGSKSEEVGMKNGEYPWGSARADLEEARRLIEEHGYHRRDGELEDAQAMTR
;
A
#
# COMPACT_ATOMS: atom_id res chain seq x y z
N MET A 1 18.73 27.30 2.35
CA MET A 1 18.39 26.93 0.96
C MET A 1 18.14 25.43 0.88
N TRP A 2 17.08 24.96 1.54
CA TRP A 2 16.49 23.62 1.37
C TRP A 2 15.02 23.76 1.77
N ASP A 3 14.26 24.42 0.90
CA ASP A 3 12.84 24.70 1.10
C ASP A 3 12.04 23.90 0.05
N ALA A 4 12.19 22.58 0.13
CA ALA A 4 11.18 21.68 -0.43
C ALA A 4 10.32 21.25 0.75
N THR A 5 9.18 21.92 0.89
CA THR A 5 8.18 21.70 1.94
C THR A 5 7.90 20.20 2.16
N PRO A 6 7.73 19.75 3.42
CA PRO A 6 7.38 18.35 3.75
C PRO A 6 6.13 17.83 3.01
N GLU A 7 5.27 18.73 2.54
CA GLU A 7 4.05 18.44 1.79
C GLU A 7 4.30 17.93 0.37
N ILE A 8 5.33 18.43 -0.33
CA ILE A 8 5.63 18.00 -1.71
C ILE A 8 6.18 16.56 -1.71
N THR A 9 7.04 16.22 -0.75
CA THR A 9 7.52 14.83 -0.60
C THR A 9 6.41 13.87 -0.17
N ARG A 10 5.47 14.31 0.69
CA ARG A 10 4.31 13.50 1.11
C ARG A 10 3.29 13.27 -0.01
N ALA A 11 3.04 14.26 -0.87
CA ALA A 11 2.11 14.12 -1.99
C ALA A 11 2.66 13.18 -3.08
N VAL A 12 3.96 13.29 -3.37
CA VAL A 12 4.63 12.49 -4.39
C VAL A 12 4.72 10.99 -3.99
N THR A 13 4.96 10.70 -2.71
CA THR A 13 4.93 9.32 -2.19
C THR A 13 3.53 8.73 -2.13
N ALA A 14 2.49 9.53 -1.89
CA ALA A 14 1.10 9.06 -1.90
C ALA A 14 0.64 8.63 -3.30
N GLY A 15 1.04 9.35 -4.35
CA GLY A 15 0.77 8.96 -5.74
C GLY A 15 1.45 7.64 -6.12
N ALA A 16 2.74 7.50 -5.79
CA ALA A 16 3.49 6.27 -6.04
C ALA A 16 2.92 5.08 -5.24
N GLU A 17 2.48 5.30 -3.99
CA GLU A 17 1.84 4.28 -3.17
C GLU A 17 0.54 3.77 -3.80
N ARG A 18 -0.36 4.69 -4.23
CA ARG A 18 -1.64 4.31 -4.85
C ARG A 18 -1.42 3.54 -6.15
N GLU A 19 -0.51 3.98 -7.00
CA GLU A 19 -0.20 3.26 -8.24
C GLU A 19 0.51 1.92 -7.99
N ALA A 20 1.36 1.83 -6.95
CA ALA A 20 1.95 0.57 -6.53
C ALA A 20 0.90 -0.44 -6.03
N TRP A 21 -0.18 0.03 -5.38
CA TRP A 21 -1.34 -0.81 -5.05
C TRP A 21 -2.09 -1.30 -6.29
N ARG A 22 -2.13 -0.51 -7.36
CA ARG A 22 -2.80 -0.85 -8.64
C ARG A 22 -1.97 -1.74 -9.56
N ALA A 23 -0.64 -1.65 -9.52
CA ALA A 23 0.25 -2.35 -10.46
C ALA A 23 0.09 -3.89 -10.49
N PRO A 24 -0.11 -4.60 -9.36
CA PRO A 24 -0.42 -6.03 -9.37
C PRO A 24 -1.76 -6.34 -10.06
N LEU A 25 -2.75 -5.46 -9.96
CA LEU A 25 -4.10 -5.58 -10.54
C LEU A 25 -4.05 -5.52 -12.07
N SER A 26 -3.32 -4.55 -12.62
CA SER A 26 -3.16 -4.40 -14.07
C SER A 26 -2.51 -5.63 -14.71
N ARG A 27 -1.62 -6.31 -13.98
CA ARG A 27 -0.92 -7.51 -14.49
C ARG A 27 -1.76 -8.77 -14.43
N ALA A 28 -2.61 -8.94 -13.41
CA ALA A 28 -3.59 -10.03 -13.36
C ALA A 28 -4.58 -9.90 -14.52
N ALA A 29 -5.11 -8.69 -14.76
CA ALA A 29 -6.00 -8.39 -15.89
C ALA A 29 -5.35 -8.62 -17.27
N LEU A 30 -4.05 -8.30 -17.43
CA LEU A 30 -3.30 -8.57 -18.66
C LEU A 30 -3.05 -10.07 -18.89
N LYS A 31 -2.84 -10.87 -17.83
CA LYS A 31 -2.72 -12.34 -17.92
C LYS A 31 -4.03 -13.00 -18.33
N THR A 32 -5.18 -12.46 -17.91
CA THR A 32 -6.51 -12.94 -18.35
C THR A 32 -6.87 -12.48 -19.77
N SER A 33 -6.21 -11.44 -20.28
CA SER A 33 -6.47 -10.86 -21.60
C SER A 33 -5.54 -11.41 -22.69
N VAL A 34 -5.28 -12.73 -22.69
CA VAL A 34 -4.72 -13.42 -23.86
C VAL A 34 -5.88 -13.81 -24.79
N LEU A 35 -6.14 -12.90 -25.75
CA LEU A 35 -6.79 -13.10 -27.06
C LEU A 35 -8.08 -13.95 -27.10
N HIS A 36 -9.23 -13.27 -26.96
CA HIS A 36 -10.42 -13.58 -27.77
C HIS A 36 -10.59 -12.42 -28.76
N PRO A 37 -10.70 -12.65 -30.09
CA PRO A 37 -10.89 -11.55 -31.03
C PRO A 37 -12.23 -10.87 -30.78
N LEU A 38 -12.18 -9.54 -30.62
CA LEU A 38 -13.36 -8.69 -30.45
C LEU A 38 -14.19 -8.69 -31.73
N SER A 39 -15.42 -9.20 -31.64
CA SER A 39 -16.47 -8.99 -32.63
C SER A 39 -17.08 -7.60 -32.41
N SER A 40 -17.11 -6.77 -33.45
CA SER A 40 -17.71 -5.43 -33.40
C SER A 40 -19.23 -5.51 -33.50
N SER A 41 -19.93 -4.81 -32.60
CA SER A 41 -21.32 -4.32 -32.75
C SER A 41 -21.82 -3.93 -31.35
N ALA A 42 -22.49 -2.83 -31.06
CA ALA A 42 -22.86 -1.62 -31.77
C ALA A 42 -23.26 -0.63 -30.66
N TRP A 43 -23.10 0.66 -30.93
CA TRP A 43 -23.40 1.76 -30.02
C TRP A 43 -24.90 1.88 -29.74
N VAL A 44 -25.26 2.23 -28.51
CA VAL A 44 -26.53 2.95 -28.24
C VAL A 44 -26.30 4.00 -27.15
N ASP A 45 -26.67 5.23 -27.51
CA ASP A 45 -26.56 6.46 -26.72
C ASP A 45 -27.43 6.47 -25.46
N ALA A 46 -26.91 7.05 -24.38
CA ALA A 46 -27.68 7.60 -23.26
C ALA A 46 -27.07 8.97 -22.85
N PRO A 47 -27.88 9.97 -22.46
CA PRO A 47 -27.46 11.37 -22.46
C PRO A 47 -26.55 11.73 -21.28
N SER A 48 -25.45 12.39 -21.62
CA SER A 48 -24.35 12.80 -20.75
C SER A 48 -24.75 13.86 -19.72
N ARG A 49 -24.38 13.66 -18.46
CA ARG A 49 -24.17 14.77 -17.51
C ARG A 49 -22.86 15.48 -17.87
N PRO A 50 -22.73 16.80 -17.69
CA PRO A 50 -21.48 17.50 -17.91
C PRO A 50 -20.46 17.06 -16.85
N ASP A 51 -19.42 16.35 -17.27
CA ASP A 51 -18.27 16.04 -16.42
C ASP A 51 -17.52 17.33 -16.07
N PRO A 52 -17.08 17.50 -14.80
CA PRO A 52 -16.15 18.57 -14.46
C PRO A 52 -14.80 18.34 -15.16
N PRO A 53 -14.03 19.41 -15.43
CA PRO A 53 -12.81 19.33 -16.25
C PRO A 53 -11.79 18.41 -15.59
N ARG A 54 -11.52 17.28 -16.24
CA ARG A 54 -10.54 16.27 -15.84
C ARG A 54 -9.16 16.64 -16.42
N ASP A 55 -8.69 17.84 -16.11
CA ASP A 55 -7.34 18.29 -16.49
C ASP A 55 -6.30 17.80 -15.49
N ALA A 56 -6.03 16.50 -15.56
CA ALA A 56 -4.73 15.93 -15.25
C ALA A 56 -4.65 14.61 -16.00
N SER A 57 -3.90 14.56 -17.10
CA SER A 57 -3.43 13.29 -17.65
C SER A 57 -2.89 12.43 -16.50
N PRO A 58 -3.15 11.12 -16.49
CA PRO A 58 -2.57 10.25 -15.48
C PRO A 58 -1.06 10.52 -15.42
N PRO A 59 -0.48 10.80 -14.24
CA PRO A 59 0.95 11.02 -14.11
C PRO A 59 1.72 9.87 -14.75
N ASP A 60 2.74 10.21 -15.53
CA ASP A 60 3.60 9.25 -16.24
C ASP A 60 4.17 8.22 -15.23
N PRO A 61 4.05 6.90 -15.47
CA PRO A 61 4.71 5.88 -14.66
C PRO A 61 6.19 6.16 -14.38
N SER A 62 6.91 6.80 -15.32
CA SER A 62 8.30 7.22 -15.14
C SER A 62 8.48 8.24 -14.01
N ALA A 63 7.49 9.11 -13.79
CA ALA A 63 7.52 10.12 -12.73
C ALA A 63 7.42 9.48 -11.34
N PHE A 64 6.65 8.40 -11.18
CA PHE A 64 6.58 7.66 -9.91
C PHE A 64 7.85 6.90 -9.59
N LEU A 65 8.52 6.36 -10.61
CA LEU A 65 9.83 5.73 -10.45
C LEU A 65 10.89 6.76 -10.04
N ALA A 66 10.94 7.90 -10.71
CA ALA A 66 11.84 9.01 -10.38
C ALA A 66 11.58 9.56 -8.97
N ALA A 67 10.33 9.63 -8.56
CA ALA A 67 9.93 9.99 -7.20
C ALA A 67 10.49 9.02 -6.15
N CYS A 68 10.35 7.71 -6.38
CA CYS A 68 10.92 6.70 -5.48
C CYS A 68 12.45 6.80 -5.40
N ASP A 69 13.12 7.04 -6.54
CA ASP A 69 14.58 7.23 -6.59
C ASP A 69 15.03 8.45 -5.79
N SER A 70 14.36 9.59 -6.00
CA SER A 70 14.67 10.82 -5.29
C SER A 70 14.50 10.67 -3.78
N VAL A 71 13.41 10.04 -3.35
CA VAL A 71 13.16 9.76 -1.92
C VAL A 71 14.22 8.82 -1.36
N THR A 72 14.59 7.76 -2.10
CA THR A 72 15.63 6.81 -1.68
C THR A 72 16.97 7.51 -1.51
N ALA A 73 17.39 8.33 -2.48
CA ALA A 73 18.65 9.05 -2.44
C ALA A 73 18.71 9.99 -1.22
N ARG A 74 17.68 10.82 -1.01
CA ARG A 74 17.64 11.73 0.15
C ARG A 74 17.59 10.99 1.48
N ALA A 75 16.75 9.96 1.59
CA ALA A 75 16.60 9.21 2.84
C ALA A 75 17.88 8.44 3.21
N THR A 76 18.68 8.04 2.21
CA THR A 76 20.00 7.43 2.43
C THR A 76 20.96 8.47 3.02
N GLU A 77 21.01 9.67 2.46
CA GLU A 77 21.85 10.76 2.96
C GLU A 77 21.43 11.20 4.38
N THR A 78 20.14 11.41 4.63
CA THR A 78 19.64 11.81 5.95
C THR A 78 19.86 10.72 7.00
N LEU A 79 19.72 9.45 6.65
CA LEU A 79 19.99 8.34 7.56
C LEU A 79 21.47 8.30 7.98
N GLU A 80 22.40 8.49 7.05
CA GLU A 80 23.83 8.53 7.37
C GLU A 80 24.17 9.72 8.26
N TRP A 81 23.62 10.90 7.95
CA TRP A 81 23.76 12.08 8.79
C TRP A 81 23.16 11.87 10.20
N ALA A 82 21.97 11.25 10.29
CA ALA A 82 21.30 10.95 11.54
C ALA A 82 22.12 9.99 12.42
N LYS A 83 22.74 8.96 11.83
CA LYS A 83 23.65 8.04 12.54
C LYS A 83 24.90 8.76 13.06
N GLN A 84 25.55 9.58 12.21
CA GLN A 84 26.77 10.30 12.56
C GLN A 84 26.52 11.30 13.71
N ASN A 85 25.36 11.97 13.70
CA ASN A 85 24.97 12.94 14.71
C ASN A 85 24.26 12.32 15.92
N LYS A 86 24.17 10.99 16.01
CA LYS A 86 23.49 10.28 17.11
C LYS A 86 22.05 10.77 17.33
N ALA A 87 21.32 10.96 16.24
CA ALA A 87 19.91 11.37 16.28
C ALA A 87 19.05 10.35 17.06
N SER A 88 17.84 10.77 17.42
CA SER A 88 16.92 9.92 18.17
C SER A 88 16.60 8.61 17.43
N LEU A 89 16.25 7.57 18.18
CA LEU A 89 15.79 6.29 17.61
C LEU A 89 14.60 6.48 16.68
N LEU A 90 13.69 7.40 17.03
CA LEU A 90 12.53 7.73 16.20
C LEU A 90 12.97 8.26 14.82
N THR A 91 13.89 9.23 14.79
CA THR A 91 14.40 9.81 13.54
C THR A 91 15.00 8.74 12.64
N ILE A 92 15.88 7.89 13.20
CA ILE A 92 16.52 6.80 12.46
C ILE A 92 15.47 5.81 11.95
N ALA A 93 14.47 5.47 12.75
CA ALA A 93 13.41 4.54 12.37
C ALA A 93 12.52 5.09 11.24
N LEU A 94 12.23 6.39 11.23
CA LEU A 94 11.45 7.05 10.19
C LEU A 94 12.22 7.14 8.86
N ASP A 95 13.53 7.40 8.88
CA ASP A 95 14.36 7.34 7.68
C ASP A 95 14.40 5.91 7.11
N ARG A 96 14.55 4.90 7.97
CA ARG A 96 14.49 3.48 7.58
C ARG A 96 13.13 3.11 6.97
N LEU A 97 12.02 3.57 7.56
CA LEU A 97 10.68 3.35 7.02
C LEU A 97 10.53 4.00 5.63
N THR A 98 11.09 5.20 5.46
CA THR A 98 11.08 5.93 4.18
C THR A 98 11.82 5.15 3.09
N LEU A 99 13.00 4.62 3.41
CA LEU A 99 13.77 3.75 2.50
C LEU A 99 13.01 2.48 2.14
N ALA A 100 12.43 1.79 3.13
CA ALA A 100 11.62 0.60 2.91
C ALA A 100 10.44 0.88 1.96
N ARG A 101 9.68 1.95 2.21
CA ARG A 101 8.52 2.33 1.38
C ARG A 101 8.91 2.70 -0.04
N ALA A 102 9.93 3.56 -0.21
CA ALA A 102 10.36 3.99 -1.53
C ALA A 102 10.91 2.83 -2.37
N GLY A 103 11.77 1.99 -1.78
CA GLY A 103 12.26 0.78 -2.43
C GLY A 103 11.13 -0.19 -2.79
N TRP A 104 10.16 -0.35 -1.88
CA TRP A 104 9.01 -1.24 -2.10
C TRP A 104 8.13 -0.76 -3.24
N TYR A 105 7.73 0.51 -3.24
CA TYR A 105 6.88 1.06 -4.30
C TYR A 105 7.57 1.00 -5.66
N ARG A 106 8.86 1.32 -5.70
CA ARG A 106 9.67 1.17 -6.92
C ARG A 106 9.64 -0.26 -7.45
N ALA A 107 9.86 -1.25 -6.59
CA ALA A 107 9.88 -2.67 -6.97
C ALA A 107 8.51 -3.16 -7.49
N LEU A 108 7.41 -2.66 -6.91
CA LEU A 108 6.05 -2.99 -7.36
C LEU A 108 5.74 -2.37 -8.74
N LEU A 109 6.12 -1.10 -8.95
CA LEU A 109 5.91 -0.34 -10.18
C LEU A 109 6.74 -0.90 -11.34
N ALA A 110 8.02 -1.18 -11.12
CA ALA A 110 8.95 -1.70 -12.13
C ALA A 110 9.65 -2.99 -11.63
N PRO A 111 8.97 -4.14 -11.64
CA PRO A 111 9.60 -5.40 -11.30
C PRO A 111 10.66 -5.76 -12.36
N PRO A 112 11.66 -6.58 -12.01
CA PRO A 112 12.64 -7.05 -12.97
C PRO A 112 11.97 -7.81 -14.13
N THR A 113 12.41 -7.55 -15.36
CA THR A 113 11.92 -8.25 -16.55
C THR A 113 12.11 -9.76 -16.39
N GLY A 114 11.03 -10.53 -16.52
CA GLY A 114 11.06 -11.99 -16.37
C GLY A 114 11.02 -12.50 -14.93
N ALA A 115 10.94 -11.63 -13.92
CA ALA A 115 10.68 -12.07 -12.54
C ALA A 115 9.26 -12.63 -12.43
N GLN A 116 9.15 -13.84 -11.86
CA GLN A 116 7.87 -14.33 -11.40
C GLN A 116 7.41 -13.44 -10.24
N TRP A 117 6.19 -12.92 -10.33
CA TRP A 117 5.59 -12.22 -9.22
C TRP A 117 5.09 -13.24 -8.18
N PRO A 118 5.29 -13.00 -6.88
CA PRO A 118 5.99 -11.86 -6.30
C PRO A 118 7.50 -11.91 -6.52
N ALA A 119 8.12 -10.75 -6.79
CA ALA A 119 9.57 -10.67 -6.84
C ALA A 119 10.15 -11.22 -5.53
N SER A 120 11.21 -12.04 -5.63
CA SER A 120 11.96 -12.52 -4.46
C SER A 120 12.17 -11.37 -3.46
N PRO A 121 12.06 -11.61 -2.14
CA PRO A 121 12.25 -10.57 -1.13
C PRO A 121 13.55 -9.82 -1.42
N LEU A 122 13.45 -8.51 -1.63
CA LEU A 122 14.61 -7.64 -1.77
C LEU A 122 15.20 -7.48 -0.35
N PRO A 123 16.35 -8.11 -0.03
CA PRO A 123 16.82 -8.21 1.36
C PRO A 123 17.04 -6.85 2.02
N GLU A 124 17.38 -5.84 1.22
CA GLU A 124 17.53 -4.46 1.69
C GLU A 124 16.20 -3.87 2.17
N ILE A 125 15.10 -4.08 1.44
CA ILE A 125 13.78 -3.59 1.82
C ILE A 125 13.35 -4.23 3.15
N GLU A 126 13.52 -5.55 3.26
CA GLU A 126 13.20 -6.29 4.48
C GLU A 126 14.02 -5.80 5.67
N ALA A 127 15.33 -5.61 5.48
CA ALA A 127 16.23 -5.11 6.51
C ALA A 127 15.84 -3.69 6.96
N HIS A 128 15.54 -2.79 6.02
CA HIS A 128 15.06 -1.45 6.33
C HIS A 128 13.72 -1.48 7.08
N LEU A 129 12.78 -2.31 6.65
CA LEU A 129 11.46 -2.41 7.24
C LEU A 129 11.51 -3.00 8.65
N THR A 130 12.26 -4.07 8.85
CA THR A 130 12.47 -4.70 10.16
C THR A 130 13.13 -3.72 11.13
N ALA A 131 14.22 -3.06 10.70
CA ALA A 131 14.90 -2.06 11.52
C ALA A 131 14.00 -0.84 11.83
N ALA A 132 13.12 -0.45 10.91
CA ALA A 132 12.17 0.63 11.12
C ALA A 132 11.13 0.26 12.19
N VAL A 133 10.46 -0.89 12.07
CA VAL A 133 9.43 -1.32 13.03
C VAL A 133 10.05 -1.51 14.42
N ASP A 134 11.22 -2.15 14.51
CA ASP A 134 11.93 -2.31 15.79
C ASP A 134 12.37 -0.98 16.39
N GLY A 135 12.87 -0.05 15.56
CA GLY A 135 13.23 1.29 15.98
C GLY A 135 12.03 2.08 16.51
N LEU A 136 10.87 2.01 15.83
CA LEU A 136 9.63 2.65 16.26
C LEU A 136 9.14 2.09 17.61
N ARG A 137 9.20 0.77 17.80
CA ARG A 137 8.89 0.13 19.10
C ARG A 137 9.81 0.63 20.21
N LYS A 138 11.13 0.65 19.95
CA LYS A 138 12.15 1.09 20.93
C LYS A 138 12.05 2.58 21.25
N ALA A 139 11.59 3.39 20.31
CA ALA A 139 11.37 4.82 20.52
C ALA A 139 10.14 5.11 21.41
N GLY A 140 9.25 4.14 21.62
CA GLY A 140 8.06 4.28 22.47
C GLY A 140 7.00 5.27 21.93
N THR A 141 7.20 5.80 20.73
CA THR A 141 6.31 6.78 20.08
C THR A 141 5.29 6.03 19.22
N MET A 142 4.17 5.66 19.84
CA MET A 142 3.22 4.66 19.31
C MET A 142 2.38 5.14 18.13
N ASP A 143 2.25 6.45 17.91
CA ASP A 143 1.48 7.05 16.81
C ASP A 143 2.14 6.89 15.43
N HIS A 144 3.43 6.53 15.39
CA HIS A 144 4.11 6.19 14.14
C HIS A 144 4.14 4.70 13.83
N LEU A 145 3.97 3.84 14.84
CA LEU A 145 4.08 2.39 14.70
C LEU A 145 3.05 1.77 13.72
N PRO A 146 1.76 2.19 13.69
CA PRO A 146 0.80 1.70 12.71
C PRO A 146 1.27 1.84 11.26
N ARG A 147 1.98 2.92 10.90
CA ARG A 147 2.49 3.14 9.53
C ARG A 147 3.55 2.11 9.14
N GLY A 148 4.42 1.76 10.08
CA GLY A 148 5.42 0.71 9.90
C GLY A 148 4.76 -0.65 9.70
N LEU A 149 3.80 -0.98 10.56
CA LEU A 149 3.07 -2.25 10.52
C LEU A 149 2.22 -2.41 9.26
N LEU A 150 1.58 -1.34 8.75
CA LEU A 150 0.86 -1.38 7.47
C LEU A 150 1.78 -1.69 6.29
N THR A 151 2.97 -1.07 6.27
CA THR A 151 3.97 -1.34 5.22
C THR A 151 4.49 -2.78 5.33
N GLN A 152 4.75 -3.25 6.56
CA GLN A 152 5.14 -4.63 6.85
C GLN A 152 4.09 -5.63 6.43
N ALA A 153 2.82 -5.37 6.74
CA ALA A 153 1.71 -6.24 6.34
C ALA A 153 1.62 -6.38 4.81
N TRP A 154 1.76 -5.27 4.08
CA TRP A 154 1.75 -5.31 2.62
C TRP A 154 2.94 -6.10 2.06
N TYR A 155 4.15 -5.81 2.54
CA TYR A 155 5.35 -6.55 2.15
C TYR A 155 5.17 -8.06 2.34
N LEU A 156 4.82 -8.47 3.56
CA LEU A 156 4.62 -9.88 3.93
C LEU A 156 3.53 -10.55 3.08
N ALA A 157 2.40 -9.87 2.86
CA ALA A 157 1.31 -10.43 2.07
C ALA A 157 1.73 -10.66 0.61
N VAL A 158 2.50 -9.74 0.02
CA VAL A 158 3.00 -9.90 -1.35
C VAL A 158 4.09 -10.95 -1.42
N THR A 159 4.99 -11.05 -0.45
CA THR A 159 6.07 -12.05 -0.45
C THR A 159 5.62 -13.46 -0.05
N GLY A 160 4.34 -13.65 0.28
CA GLY A 160 3.74 -14.97 0.58
C GLY A 160 3.54 -15.26 2.06
N GLU A 161 4.02 -14.40 2.95
CA GLU A 161 3.93 -14.52 4.42
C GLU A 161 2.58 -14.01 4.96
N ARG A 162 1.48 -14.63 4.48
CA ARG A 162 0.10 -14.18 4.74
C ARG A 162 -0.26 -14.16 6.24
N ALA A 163 0.23 -15.12 7.02
CA ALA A 163 0.01 -15.16 8.47
C ALA A 163 0.73 -13.99 9.18
N GLY A 164 1.96 -13.69 8.78
CA GLY A 164 2.71 -12.54 9.29
C GLY A 164 2.03 -11.21 8.93
N ALA A 165 1.51 -11.09 7.71
CA ALA A 165 0.76 -9.91 7.29
C ALA A 165 -0.48 -9.67 8.15
N ARG A 166 -1.23 -10.74 8.45
CA ARG A 166 -2.40 -10.67 9.34
C ARG A 166 -2.00 -10.22 10.75
N ALA A 167 -0.95 -10.82 11.33
CA ALA A 167 -0.48 -10.48 12.67
C ALA A 167 -0.05 -9.00 12.77
N ALA A 168 0.62 -8.46 11.75
CA ALA A 168 0.98 -7.04 11.70
C ALA A 168 -0.25 -6.11 11.68
N LEU A 169 -1.31 -6.46 10.95
CA LEU A 169 -2.57 -5.69 10.93
C LEU A 169 -3.36 -5.79 12.23
N GLU A 170 -3.30 -6.93 12.92
CA GLU A 170 -3.89 -7.10 14.26
C GLU A 170 -3.14 -6.27 15.31
N GLU A 171 -1.80 -6.22 15.26
CA GLU A 171 -1.00 -5.33 16.11
C GLU A 171 -1.31 -3.86 15.84
N ALA A 172 -1.36 -3.45 14.57
CA ALA A 172 -1.67 -2.07 14.19
C ALA A 172 -3.05 -1.65 14.70
N TRP A 173 -4.05 -2.54 14.60
CA TRP A 173 -5.40 -2.28 15.09
C TRP A 173 -5.43 -2.07 16.61
N ARG A 174 -4.79 -2.95 17.38
CA ARG A 174 -4.73 -2.81 18.86
C ARG A 174 -4.14 -1.47 19.28
N ILE A 175 -3.11 -0.98 18.57
CA ILE A 175 -2.50 0.33 18.85
C ILE A 175 -3.47 1.46 18.51
N ALA A 176 -4.09 1.41 17.33
CA ALA A 176 -4.99 2.46 16.86
C ALA A 176 -6.25 2.55 17.72
N GLU A 177 -6.82 1.42 18.14
CA GLU A 177 -7.98 1.33 19.02
C GLU A 177 -7.66 1.84 20.44
N ALA A 178 -6.50 1.49 21.00
CA ALA A 178 -6.08 1.95 22.32
C ALA A 178 -5.73 3.46 22.35
N GLY A 179 -5.25 4.01 21.24
CA GLY A 179 -4.78 5.40 21.11
C GLY A 179 -5.80 6.39 20.51
N PRO A 180 -7.10 6.10 20.62
CA PRO A 180 -8.18 6.56 19.71
C PRO A 180 -7.70 7.21 18.40
N MET A 181 -7.19 6.40 17.47
CA MET A 181 -6.58 6.87 16.23
C MET A 181 -7.42 6.53 14.98
N PRO A 182 -8.54 7.23 14.73
CA PRO A 182 -9.51 6.84 13.69
C PRO A 182 -8.95 6.87 12.27
N LEU A 183 -8.03 7.79 11.96
CA LEU A 183 -7.38 7.83 10.65
C LEU A 183 -6.55 6.56 10.38
N PHE A 184 -5.90 6.02 11.41
CA PHE A 184 -5.19 4.74 11.27
C PHE A 184 -6.15 3.57 11.21
N GLN A 185 -7.25 3.59 11.95
CA GLN A 185 -8.30 2.56 11.83
C GLN A 185 -8.82 2.50 10.39
N ALA A 186 -9.09 3.64 9.75
CA ALA A 186 -9.48 3.70 8.33
C ALA A 186 -8.40 3.10 7.41
N ASP A 187 -7.14 3.51 7.55
CA ASP A 187 -6.02 2.95 6.76
C ASP A 187 -5.87 1.43 6.96
N ILE A 188 -6.04 0.93 8.19
CA ILE A 188 -5.97 -0.51 8.50
C ILE A 188 -7.10 -1.28 7.83
N LEU A 189 -8.35 -0.80 7.91
CA LEU A 189 -9.51 -1.43 7.28
C LEU A 189 -9.34 -1.49 5.75
N LEU A 190 -8.87 -0.40 5.13
CA LEU A 190 -8.55 -0.38 3.70
C LEU A 190 -7.47 -1.42 3.35
N THR A 191 -6.40 -1.52 4.13
CA THR A 191 -5.34 -2.50 3.90
C THR A 191 -5.80 -3.93 4.10
N ARG A 192 -6.63 -4.22 5.12
CA ARG A 192 -7.23 -5.54 5.33
C ARG A 192 -8.06 -5.96 4.11
N ALA A 193 -8.96 -5.10 3.66
CA ALA A 193 -9.81 -5.36 2.50
C ALA A 193 -8.97 -5.62 1.23
N ARG A 194 -7.93 -4.82 0.99
CA ARG A 194 -7.05 -4.99 -0.18
C ARG A 194 -6.24 -6.27 -0.17
N LEU A 195 -5.67 -6.66 0.97
CA LEU A 195 -4.77 -7.82 1.07
C LEU A 195 -5.51 -9.15 1.23
N PHE A 196 -6.70 -9.11 1.84
CA PHE A 196 -7.44 -10.31 2.22
C PHE A 196 -8.83 -10.43 1.58
N GLY A 197 -9.36 -9.36 0.99
CA GLY A 197 -10.69 -9.32 0.36
C GLY A 197 -10.72 -9.63 -1.14
N MET A 198 -9.56 -9.85 -1.79
CA MET A 198 -9.50 -10.26 -3.20
C MET A 198 -10.10 -11.67 -3.38
N LYS A 199 -10.83 -11.90 -4.49
CA LYS A 199 -11.36 -13.22 -4.83
C LYS A 199 -10.23 -14.25 -4.99
N SER A 200 -10.45 -15.43 -4.44
CA SER A 200 -9.58 -16.61 -4.60
C SER A 200 -9.40 -17.06 -6.07
N GLU A 201 -10.16 -16.51 -7.02
CA GLU A 201 -10.11 -16.90 -8.44
C GLU A 201 -8.95 -16.22 -9.21
N GLU A 202 -8.45 -15.07 -8.77
CA GLU A 202 -7.38 -14.32 -9.47
C GLU A 202 -5.96 -14.66 -8.98
N LEU A 203 -5.80 -15.02 -7.70
CA LEU A 203 -4.61 -15.71 -7.21
C LEU A 203 -4.84 -17.20 -7.46
N GLY A 204 -4.25 -17.77 -8.51
CA GLY A 204 -4.34 -19.20 -8.88
C GLY A 204 -3.75 -20.18 -7.85
N SER A 205 -4.06 -20.01 -6.57
CA SER A 205 -3.62 -20.80 -5.44
C SER A 205 -4.61 -21.95 -5.23
N LYS A 206 -4.42 -23.04 -5.97
CA LYS A 206 -4.80 -24.36 -5.46
C LYS A 206 -3.78 -24.73 -4.39
N SER A 207 -4.10 -24.46 -3.13
CA SER A 207 -3.34 -25.01 -1.99
C SER A 207 -4.26 -25.94 -1.22
N GLU A 208 -4.07 -27.24 -1.44
CA GLU A 208 -4.59 -28.29 -0.58
C GLU A 208 -3.68 -28.38 0.64
N GLU A 209 -3.94 -27.61 1.69
CA GLU A 209 -3.36 -27.90 3.00
C GLU A 209 -4.27 -27.42 4.15
N VAL A 210 -4.16 -28.16 5.25
CA VAL A 210 -5.25 -28.52 6.16
C VAL A 210 -5.52 -27.43 7.21
N GLY A 211 -6.78 -27.01 7.33
CA GLY A 211 -7.34 -26.48 8.58
C GLY A 211 -7.90 -25.06 8.60
N MET A 212 -7.64 -24.24 7.57
CA MET A 212 -8.31 -22.94 7.38
C MET A 212 -9.00 -22.96 6.02
N LYS A 213 -10.28 -22.58 5.96
CA LYS A 213 -10.96 -22.44 4.67
C LYS A 213 -10.21 -21.39 3.85
N ASN A 214 -9.55 -21.82 2.76
CA ASN A 214 -8.95 -20.91 1.80
C ASN A 214 -9.99 -19.87 1.39
N GLY A 215 -9.64 -18.59 1.56
CA GLY A 215 -10.48 -17.47 1.11
C GLY A 215 -11.46 -16.89 2.15
N GLU A 216 -11.46 -17.34 3.41
CA GLU A 216 -12.28 -16.70 4.44
C GLU A 216 -11.61 -15.43 4.98
N TYR A 217 -12.33 -14.31 4.91
CA TYR A 217 -11.85 -13.01 5.38
C TYR A 217 -11.75 -13.01 6.91
N PRO A 218 -10.55 -12.81 7.52
CA PRO A 218 -10.36 -13.05 8.96
C PRO A 218 -11.18 -12.15 9.90
N TRP A 219 -11.67 -11.01 9.41
CA TRP A 219 -12.37 -10.00 10.19
C TRP A 219 -13.87 -9.92 9.84
N GLY A 220 -14.47 -11.03 9.44
CA GLY A 220 -15.89 -11.11 9.08
C GLY A 220 -16.12 -10.92 7.59
N SER A 221 -16.18 -9.67 7.11
CA SER A 221 -16.27 -9.40 5.66
C SER A 221 -15.47 -8.19 5.24
N ALA A 222 -14.82 -8.28 4.08
CA ALA A 222 -14.12 -7.14 3.47
C ALA A 222 -15.07 -5.97 3.19
N ARG A 223 -16.33 -6.25 2.88
CA ARG A 223 -17.36 -5.23 2.68
C ARG A 223 -17.62 -4.43 3.96
N ALA A 224 -17.77 -5.10 5.10
CA ALA A 224 -17.98 -4.42 6.38
C ALA A 224 -16.78 -3.54 6.75
N ASP A 225 -15.55 -4.01 6.53
CA ASP A 225 -14.35 -3.19 6.74
C ASP A 225 -14.33 -1.96 5.84
N LEU A 226 -14.75 -2.08 4.57
CA LEU A 226 -14.83 -0.94 3.64
C LEU A 226 -15.96 0.05 3.99
N GLU A 227 -17.09 -0.44 4.50
CA GLU A 227 -18.19 0.40 4.99
C GLU A 227 -17.75 1.19 6.24
N GLU A 228 -17.05 0.56 7.18
CA GLU A 228 -16.51 1.24 8.36
C GLU A 228 -15.37 2.19 8.01
N ALA A 229 -14.49 1.83 7.06
CA ALA A 229 -13.45 2.72 6.56
C ALA A 229 -14.07 3.99 5.95
N ARG A 230 -15.13 3.85 5.14
CA ARG A 230 -15.89 4.98 4.59
C ARG A 230 -16.45 5.86 5.70
N ARG A 231 -17.10 5.26 6.70
CA ARG A 231 -17.68 5.99 7.84
C ARG A 231 -16.63 6.83 8.56
N LEU A 232 -15.46 6.25 8.87
CA LEU A 232 -14.35 6.93 9.52
C LEU A 232 -13.75 8.04 8.63
N ILE A 233 -13.66 7.82 7.31
CA ILE A 233 -13.16 8.82 6.36
C ILE A 233 -14.09 10.04 6.34
N GLU A 234 -15.40 9.82 6.23
CA GLU A 234 -16.41 10.88 6.18
C GLU A 234 -16.48 11.64 7.51
N GLU A 235 -16.54 10.93 8.65
CA GLU A 235 -16.65 11.52 9.99
C GLU A 235 -15.46 12.43 10.33
N HIS A 236 -14.24 12.04 9.94
CA HIS A 236 -13.01 12.75 10.29
C HIS A 236 -12.43 13.59 9.15
N GLY A 237 -13.15 13.75 8.03
CA GLY A 237 -12.72 14.54 6.88
C GLY A 237 -11.45 14.02 6.18
N TYR A 238 -11.24 12.70 6.21
CA TYR A 238 -10.02 12.05 5.70
C TYR A 238 -10.05 11.78 4.18
N HIS A 239 -10.64 12.71 3.41
CA HIS A 239 -10.95 12.56 1.98
C HIS A 239 -9.75 12.30 1.07
N ARG A 240 -8.52 12.48 1.57
CA ARG A 240 -7.31 12.07 0.84
C ARG A 240 -7.21 10.57 0.58
N ARG A 241 -8.08 9.74 1.20
CA ARG A 241 -8.19 8.29 0.97
C ARG A 241 -9.43 7.89 0.15
N ASP A 242 -10.18 8.84 -0.39
CA ASP A 242 -11.38 8.52 -1.20
C ASP A 242 -11.00 7.70 -2.44
N GLY A 243 -9.93 8.10 -3.13
CA GLY A 243 -9.41 7.36 -4.29
C GLY A 243 -8.94 5.96 -3.93
N GLU A 244 -8.35 5.79 -2.74
CA GLU A 244 -7.96 4.50 -2.19
C GLU A 244 -9.16 3.60 -1.84
N LEU A 245 -10.20 4.18 -1.24
CA LEU A 245 -11.44 3.49 -0.90
C LEU A 245 -12.15 2.99 -2.16
N GLU A 246 -12.24 3.84 -3.20
CA GLU A 246 -12.79 3.48 -4.50
C GLU A 246 -12.04 2.29 -5.13
N ASP A 247 -10.70 2.35 -5.12
CA ASP A 247 -9.86 1.26 -5.64
C ASP A 247 -10.13 -0.05 -4.88
N ALA A 248 -10.22 0.00 -3.55
CA ALA A 248 -10.46 -1.19 -2.72
C ALA A 248 -11.88 -1.76 -2.92
N GLN A 249 -12.89 -0.91 -3.10
CA GLN A 249 -14.26 -1.32 -3.39
C GLN A 249 -14.40 -1.95 -4.78
N ALA A 250 -13.68 -1.43 -5.78
CA ALA A 250 -13.67 -2.04 -7.11
C ALA A 250 -13.13 -3.49 -7.09
N MET A 251 -12.21 -3.79 -6.16
CA MET A 251 -11.61 -5.11 -5.99
C MET A 251 -12.45 -6.07 -5.14
N THR A 252 -13.33 -5.54 -4.30
CA THR A 252 -14.14 -6.30 -3.35
C THR A 252 -15.58 -6.40 -3.86
N ARG A 253 -15.91 -7.48 -4.57
CA ARG A 253 -17.28 -7.76 -5.06
C ARG A 253 -17.77 -9.14 -4.67
#